data_AF-A0A7C6F4Y7-F1
#
_entry.id   AF-A0A7C6F4Y7-F1
#
_cell.length_a   1.000
_cell.length_b   1.000
_cell.length_c   1.000
_cell.angle_alpha   90.00
_cell.angle_beta   90.00
_cell.angle_gamma   90.00
#
_symmetry.space_group_name_H-M   'P 1'
#
loop_
_entity.id
_entity.type
_entity.pdbx_description
1 polymer ?
#
loop_
_entity_poly.entity_id
_entity_poly.type
_entity_poly.pdbx_seq_one_letter_code
_entity_poly.pdbx_strand_id
1 'polypeptide(L)' 'MILDCTPAQRKLFQETLGFAARQVRRLIERHPDFYPMYTHKGCWKHDLPAWTHWCDGFLPGMMWIFCRRAAAG' A
#
# COMPACT_ATOMS: atom_id res chain seq x y z
N MET A 1 20.08 15.58 -1.98
CA MET A 1 20.49 15.87 -0.59
C MET A 1 19.57 15.10 0.36
N ILE A 2 19.91 13.86 0.69
CA ILE A 2 19.40 13.12 1.85
C ILE A 2 20.60 12.30 2.35
N LEU A 3 21.40 12.93 3.19
CA LEU A 3 22.53 12.34 3.94
C LEU A 3 22.22 12.86 5.35
N ASP A 4 21.77 12.09 6.34
CA ASP A 4 22.13 10.75 6.76
C ASP A 4 20.93 10.04 7.39
N CYS A 5 20.69 8.78 7.03
CA CYS A 5 19.63 7.97 7.65
C CYS A 5 20.27 7.13 8.76
N THR A 6 19.93 7.39 10.02
CA THR A 6 20.46 6.63 11.16
C THR A 6 20.08 5.15 11.07
N PRO A 7 20.82 4.24 11.72
CA PRO A 7 20.45 2.81 11.76
C PRO A 7 19.02 2.59 12.25
N ALA A 8 18.56 3.39 13.22
CA ALA A 8 17.19 3.33 13.74
C ALA A 8 16.16 3.75 12.68
N GLN A 9 16.41 4.82 11.93
CA GLN A 9 15.52 5.27 10.84
C GLN A 9 15.45 4.24 9.70
N ARG A 10 16.60 3.62 9.35
CA ARG A 10 16.64 2.53 8.37
C ARG A 10 15.81 1.33 8.84
N LYS A 11 15.93 0.93 10.10
CA LYS A 11 15.12 -0.17 10.68
C LYS A 11 13.64 0.16 10.62
N LEU A 12 13.24 1.34 11.09
CA LEU A 12 11.86 1.81 11.08
C LEU A 12 11.27 1.81 9.67
N PHE A 13 12.04 2.25 8.67
CA PHE A 13 11.62 2.24 7.28
C PHE A 13 11.34 0.83 6.76
N GLN A 14 12.24 -0.13 7.02
CA GLN A 14 12.06 -1.51 6.57
C GLN A 14 10.87 -2.19 7.28
N GLU A 15 10.72 -1.98 8.58
CA GLU A 15 9.59 -2.51 9.35
C GLU A 15 8.25 -1.93 8.87
N THR A 16 8.21 -0.64 8.56
CA THR A 16 7.02 0.05 8.02
C THR A 16 6.63 -0.52 6.67
N LEU A 17 7.59 -0.76 5.78
CA LEU A 17 7.32 -1.39 4.48
C LEU A 17 6.86 -2.84 4.63
N GLY A 18 7.46 -3.60 5.54
CA GLY A 18 7.01 -4.96 5.85
C GLY A 18 5.58 -4.98 6.40
N PHE A 19 5.22 -4.02 7.26
CA PHE A 19 3.85 -3.84 7.74
C PHE A 19 2.89 -3.52 6.59
N ALA A 20 3.22 -2.54 5.75
CA ALA A 20 2.38 -2.13 4.62
C ALA A 20 2.15 -3.28 3.63
N ALA A 21 3.20 -4.06 3.32
CA ALA A 21 3.08 -5.24 2.45
C ALA A 21 2.11 -6.29 3.02
N ARG A 22 2.14 -6.54 4.34
CA ARG A 22 1.19 -7.44 4.99
C ARG A 22 -0.25 -6.91 4.94
N GLN A 23 -0.45 -5.59 5.08
CA GLN A 23 -1.79 -5.00 4.94
C GLN A 23 -2.33 -5.14 3.51
N VAL A 24 -1.51 -4.85 2.50
CA VAL A 24 -1.90 -5.03 1.10
C VAL A 24 -2.22 -6.49 0.78
N ARG A 25 -1.41 -7.44 1.27
CA ARG A 25 -1.68 -8.87 1.12
C ARG A 25 -3.04 -9.25 1.72
N ARG A 26 -3.31 -8.84 2.96
CA ARG A 26 -4.60 -9.11 3.63
C ARG A 26 -5.78 -8.50 2.88
N LEU A 27 -5.61 -7.30 2.33
CA LEU A 27 -6.63 -6.62 1.54
C LEU A 27 -6.99 -7.46 0.30
N ILE A 28 -6.01 -7.82 -0.53
CA ILE A 28 -6.26 -8.53 -1.80
C ILE A 28 -6.75 -9.96 -1.57
N GLU A 29 -6.31 -10.62 -0.49
CA GLU A 29 -6.79 -11.97 -0.13
C GLU A 29 -8.24 -11.93 0.38
N ARG A 30 -8.63 -10.89 1.13
CA ARG A 30 -9.98 -10.77 1.70
C ARG A 30 -11.00 -10.16 0.73
N HIS A 31 -10.53 -9.31 -0.18
CA HIS A 31 -11.34 -8.54 -1.12
C HIS A 31 -10.69 -8.59 -2.50
N PRO A 32 -10.72 -9.76 -3.17
CA PRO A 32 -10.17 -9.89 -4.52
C PRO A 32 -10.91 -8.96 -5.48
N ASP A 33 -10.19 -8.48 -6.49
CA ASP A 33 -10.69 -7.61 -7.56
C ASP A 33 -11.30 -6.28 -7.09
N PHE A 34 -11.05 -5.89 -5.83
CA PHE A 34 -11.52 -4.63 -5.26
C PHE A 34 -10.39 -3.60 -5.15
N TYR A 35 -10.61 -2.42 -5.72
CA TYR A 35 -9.69 -1.29 -5.66
C TYR A 35 -10.13 -0.30 -4.57
N PRO A 36 -9.39 -0.15 -3.46
CA PRO A 36 -9.72 0.82 -2.43
C PRO A 36 -9.48 2.24 -2.95
N MET A 37 -10.44 3.13 -2.68
CA MET A 37 -10.32 4.54 -3.02
C MET A 37 -10.17 5.40 -1.77
N TYR A 38 -11.30 5.73 -1.13
CA TYR A 38 -11.37 6.61 0.04
C TYR A 38 -12.32 6.01 1.08
N THR A 39 -12.33 6.60 2.27
CA THR A 39 -13.31 6.26 3.30
C THR A 39 -14.53 7.18 3.20
N HIS A 40 -15.73 6.60 3.20
CA HIS A 40 -16.98 7.31 3.37
C HIS A 40 -17.58 6.95 4.72
N LYS A 41 -17.74 7.94 5.61
CA LYS A 41 -18.28 7.76 6.98
C LYS A 41 -17.58 6.65 7.76
N GLY A 42 -16.25 6.55 7.62
CA GLY A 42 -15.43 5.53 8.28
C GLY A 42 -15.37 4.17 7.59
N CYS A 43 -16.14 3.96 6.51
CA CYS A 43 -16.10 2.74 5.71
C CYS A 43 -15.26 2.96 4.45
N TRP A 44 -14.23 2.14 4.23
CA TRP A 44 -13.40 2.21 3.01
C TRP A 44 -13.95 1.37 1.84
N LYS A 45 -14.78 0.37 2.14
CA LYS A 45 -15.49 -0.44 1.15
C LYS A 45 -16.94 0.05 1.06
N HIS A 46 -17.26 0.79 0.01
CA HIS A 46 -18.59 1.35 -0.24
C HIS A 46 -18.89 1.39 -1.73
N ASP A 47 -20.18 1.43 -2.09
CA ASP A 47 -20.64 1.36 -3.49
C ASP A 47 -20.91 2.74 -4.12
N LEU A 48 -20.41 3.81 -3.50
CA LEU A 48 -20.49 5.15 -4.09
C LEU A 48 -19.73 5.19 -5.42
N PRO A 49 -20.24 5.93 -6.43
CA PRO A 49 -19.59 6.04 -7.72
C PRO A 49 -18.14 6.49 -7.61
N ALA A 50 -17.24 5.80 -8.32
CA ALA A 50 -15.90 6.27 -8.59
C ALA A 50 -15.99 7.41 -9.61
N TRP A 51 -15.90 8.66 -9.15
CA TRP A 51 -16.12 9.82 -10.02
C TRP A 51 -15.04 9.97 -11.10
N THR A 52 -13.83 9.41 -10.88
CA THR A 52 -12.71 9.54 -11.83
C THR A 52 -11.80 8.32 -11.97
N HIS A 53 -12.04 7.18 -11.29
CA HIS A 53 -11.14 5.99 -11.28
C HIS A 53 -9.63 6.29 -11.04
N TRP A 54 -9.31 7.50 -10.55
CA TRP A 54 -7.95 7.99 -10.44
C TRP A 54 -7.11 7.20 -9.44
N CYS A 55 -7.76 6.49 -8.51
CA CYS A 55 -7.10 5.69 -7.50
C CYS A 55 -6.63 4.31 -7.96
N ASP A 56 -7.05 3.85 -9.14
CA ASP A 56 -6.88 2.45 -9.54
C ASP A 56 -5.41 2.07 -9.71
N GLY A 57 -4.53 3.05 -9.92
CA GLY A 57 -3.08 2.84 -9.98
C GLY A 57 -2.38 2.65 -8.62
N PHE A 58 -2.99 3.05 -7.50
CA PHE A 58 -2.29 3.07 -6.21
C PHE A 58 -2.04 1.69 -5.65
N LEU A 59 -3.08 0.85 -5.57
CA LEU A 59 -2.96 -0.52 -5.06
C LEU A 59 -1.93 -1.34 -5.87
N PRO A 60 -2.03 -1.46 -7.21
CA PRO A 60 -1.02 -2.18 -7.98
C PRO A 60 0.36 -1.51 -7.92
N GLY A 61 0.43 -0.17 -7.84
CA GLY A 61 1.69 0.55 -7.65
C GLY A 61 2.43 0.12 -6.36
N MET A 62 1.70 0.01 -5.24
CA MET A 62 2.25 -0.52 -4.00
C MET A 62 2.74 -1.97 -4.15
N MET A 63 1.94 -2.82 -4.82
CA MET A 63 2.31 -4.22 -5.07
C MET A 63 3.62 -4.33 -5.87
N TRP A 64 3.79 -3.53 -6.91
CA TRP A 64 5.03 -3.49 -7.69
C TRP A 64 6.24 -3.03 -6.87
N ILE A 65 6.07 -2.00 -6.02
CA ILE A 65 7.12 -1.55 -5.10
C ILE A 65 7.54 -2.68 -4.16
N PHE A 66 6.59 -3.38 -3.55
CA PHE A 66 6.89 -4.49 -2.63
C PHE A 66 7.53 -5.67 -3.35
N CYS A 67 7.03 -6.03 -4.54
CA CYS A 67 7.57 -7.11 -5.36
C CYS A 67 9.04 -6.85 -5.72
N ARG A 68 9.36 -5.65 -6.22
CA ARG A 68 10.75 -5.27 -6.56
C ARG A 68 11.67 -5.36 -5.35
N ARG A 69 11.20 -4.95 -4.17
CA ARG A 69 12.01 -4.94 -2.96
C ARG A 69 12.20 -6.33 -2.35
N ALA A 70 11.21 -7.22 -2.48
CA ALA A 70 11.34 -8.61 -2.06
C ALA A 70 12.33 -9.39 -2.94
N ALA A 71 12.37 -9.11 -4.24
CA ALA A 71 13.32 -9.74 -5.17
C ALA A 71 14.77 -9.23 -5.04
N ALA A 72 14.99 -8.13 -4.33
CA ALA A 72 16.31 -7.50 -4.15
C ALA A 72 16.94 -7.77 -2.76
N GLY A 73 16.26 -8.53 -1.90
CA GLY A 73 16.77 -9.01 -0.62
C GLY A 73 17.13 -10.48 -0.70
#